data_AF-A0A971UQ01-F1
#
_entry.id   AF-A0A971UQ01-F1
#
_cell.length_a   1.000
_cell.length_b   1.000
_cell.length_c   1.000
_cell.angle_alpha   90.00
_cell.angle_beta   90.00
_cell.angle_gamma   90.00
#
_symmetry.space_group_name_H-M   'P 1'
#
loop_
_entity.id
_entity.type
_entity.pdbx_description
1 polymer ?
#
loop_
_entity_poly.entity_id
_entity_poly.type
_entity_poly.pdbx_seq_one_letter_code
_entity_poly.pdbx_strand_id
1 'polypeptide(L)'
;MSDAFRTVTSGDRFRPSARAWNALMRLAQAFEGGGMDATGLAALGLASPAPVLVQNASGSDRDEFDVLGIDSPLVLPSDGDMPLSQFKTTPAVKGVTPSESDHLGRFVVLSGPIKDGAIGRGYVSGVCPVKINVQDEEHRWAEIKDGETRLQSAASGSAVILWRESGTGEKWAVVHLAGAMPPTLFPVLVTKDGGEAGGASADCSFTYTVKDLVGFELETALSPECGRLPQTEYSEPSADSPAAAYRDAAGDLHLYHVAGEVPVTKTAEVVTSFRYDTATHAFQLKKTAVRVLEKADEDTEWTDVVALTECDDT
;
A
#
# COMPACT_ATOMS: atom_id res chain seq x y z
N MET A 1 -13.83 -13.71 50.00
CA MET A 1 -14.19 -12.33 49.61
C MET A 1 -15.53 -12.39 48.92
N SER A 2 -16.54 -11.68 49.40
CA SER A 2 -17.88 -11.65 48.78
C SER A 2 -17.82 -10.96 47.41
N ASP A 3 -18.49 -11.55 46.40
CA ASP A 3 -18.64 -10.92 45.09
C ASP A 3 -19.39 -9.59 45.23
N ALA A 4 -18.68 -8.50 44.92
CA ALA A 4 -19.19 -7.15 45.07
C ALA A 4 -20.28 -6.83 44.02
N PHE A 5 -20.30 -7.54 42.89
CA PHE A 5 -21.15 -7.25 41.74
C PHE A 5 -22.25 -8.28 41.52
N ARG A 6 -22.66 -8.98 42.59
CA ARG A 6 -23.76 -9.95 42.51
C ARG A 6 -25.01 -9.31 41.92
N THR A 7 -25.61 -9.97 40.94
CA THR A 7 -26.90 -9.57 40.39
C THR A 7 -28.01 -9.78 41.43
N VAL A 8 -29.03 -8.91 41.44
CA VAL A 8 -30.19 -9.02 42.32
C VAL A 8 -31.46 -9.10 41.48
N THR A 9 -32.46 -9.83 41.96
CA THR A 9 -33.75 -9.95 41.29
C THR A 9 -34.81 -9.08 41.96
N SER A 10 -35.91 -8.82 41.25
CA SER A 10 -37.00 -7.99 41.77
C SER A 10 -37.59 -8.63 43.04
N GLY A 11 -37.66 -7.85 44.13
CA GLY A 11 -38.12 -8.31 45.45
C GLY A 11 -36.99 -8.69 46.43
N ASP A 12 -35.75 -8.85 45.97
CA ASP A 12 -34.61 -9.09 46.85
C ASP A 12 -34.26 -7.85 47.69
N ARG A 13 -33.83 -8.06 48.94
CA ARG A 13 -33.24 -6.98 49.74
C ARG A 13 -31.90 -6.55 49.12
N PHE A 14 -31.91 -5.40 48.44
CA PHE A 14 -30.72 -4.78 47.88
C PHE A 14 -29.92 -4.06 48.98
N ARG A 15 -28.70 -4.54 49.23
CA ARG A 15 -27.70 -3.89 50.09
C ARG A 15 -26.37 -3.86 49.34
N PRO A 16 -26.05 -2.76 48.61
CA PRO A 16 -24.82 -2.70 47.84
C PRO A 16 -23.62 -2.71 48.78
N SER A 17 -22.58 -3.44 48.39
CA SER A 17 -21.28 -3.30 49.06
C SER A 17 -20.73 -1.89 48.83
N ALA A 18 -19.93 -1.38 49.76
CA ALA A 18 -19.28 -0.07 49.59
C ALA A 18 -18.45 -0.02 48.29
N ARG A 19 -17.85 -1.14 47.88
CA ARG A 19 -17.11 -1.26 46.61
C ARG A 19 -18.02 -1.09 45.39
N ALA A 20 -19.17 -1.76 45.37
CA ALA A 20 -20.13 -1.66 44.27
C ALA A 20 -20.78 -0.28 44.21
N TRP A 21 -21.12 0.28 45.37
CA TRP A 21 -21.70 1.61 45.46
C TRP A 21 -20.72 2.68 44.97
N ASN A 22 -19.47 2.67 45.43
CA ASN A 22 -18.46 3.62 44.98
C ASN A 22 -18.13 3.48 43.49
N ALA A 23 -18.17 2.25 42.94
CA ALA A 23 -17.99 2.02 41.51
C ALA A 23 -19.13 2.63 40.68
N LEU A 24 -20.39 2.41 41.11
CA LEU A 24 -21.57 3.02 40.48
C LEU A 24 -21.56 4.54 40.59
N MET A 25 -21.18 5.11 41.73
CA MET A 25 -21.08 6.57 41.91
C MET A 25 -20.00 7.19 41.03
N ARG A 26 -18.85 6.52 40.86
CA ARG A 26 -17.82 6.97 39.91
C ARG A 26 -18.32 6.93 38.47
N LEU A 27 -19.10 5.89 38.12
CA LEU A 27 -19.69 5.76 36.80
C LEU A 27 -20.78 6.82 36.56
N ALA A 28 -21.59 7.12 37.57
CA ALA A 28 -22.59 8.19 37.53
C ALA A 28 -21.93 9.58 37.42
N GLN A 29 -20.87 9.85 38.20
CA GLN A 29 -20.10 11.10 38.09
C GLN A 29 -19.42 11.23 36.72
N ALA A 30 -18.92 10.14 36.14
CA ALA A 30 -18.41 10.13 34.78
C ALA A 30 -19.51 10.39 33.73
N PHE A 31 -20.76 10.03 34.03
CA PHE A 31 -21.92 10.26 33.15
C PHE A 31 -22.47 11.70 33.29
N GLU A 32 -22.54 12.22 34.51
CA GLU A 32 -23.02 13.58 34.82
C GLU A 32 -21.99 14.67 34.49
N GLY A 33 -20.69 14.33 34.47
CA GLY A 33 -19.60 15.24 34.11
C GLY A 33 -19.55 15.66 32.62
N GLY A 34 -20.49 15.16 31.80
CA GLY A 34 -20.57 15.44 30.37
C GLY A 34 -20.30 14.19 29.56
N GLY A 35 -21.35 13.45 29.21
CA GLY A 35 -21.27 12.16 28.52
C GLY A 35 -20.40 12.15 27.25
N MET A 36 -19.80 10.99 27.00
CA MET A 36 -19.10 10.63 25.76
C MET A 36 -17.87 11.48 25.39
N ASP A 37 -17.11 11.96 26.37
CA ASP A 37 -15.71 12.30 26.15
C ASP A 37 -14.87 11.05 25.85
N ALA A 38 -13.86 11.22 24.99
CA ALA A 38 -13.00 10.15 24.47
C ALA A 38 -12.44 9.21 25.55
N THR A 39 -12.24 9.73 26.77
CA THR A 39 -11.78 8.97 27.94
C THR A 39 -12.82 7.96 28.43
N GLY A 40 -14.11 8.33 28.47
CA GLY A 40 -15.20 7.46 28.90
C GLY A 40 -15.55 6.39 27.86
N LEU A 41 -15.49 6.75 26.58
CA LEU A 41 -15.65 5.80 25.47
C LEU A 41 -14.46 4.84 25.35
N ALA A 42 -13.23 5.30 25.61
CA ALA A 42 -12.04 4.44 25.64
C ALA A 42 -12.11 3.42 26.80
N ALA A 43 -12.61 3.83 27.97
CA ALA A 43 -12.83 2.93 29.11
C ALA A 43 -13.87 1.83 28.81
N LEU A 44 -14.77 2.05 27.86
CA LEU A 44 -15.78 1.10 27.41
C LEU A 44 -15.37 0.33 26.14
N GLY A 45 -14.19 0.60 25.58
CA GLY A 45 -13.75 -0.01 24.31
C GLY A 45 -14.55 0.47 23.08
N LEU A 46 -15.25 1.60 23.19
CA LEU A 46 -16.17 2.15 22.18
C LEU A 46 -15.64 3.41 21.48
N ALA A 47 -14.44 3.89 21.82
CA ALA A 47 -13.85 5.06 21.17
C ALA A 47 -13.08 4.67 19.89
N SER A 48 -13.59 5.12 18.75
CA SER A 48 -12.81 5.29 17.51
C SER A 48 -11.95 6.56 17.63
N PRO A 49 -10.76 6.59 17.02
CA PRO A 49 -9.49 6.43 17.71
C PRO A 49 -9.23 7.49 18.79
N ALA A 50 -8.72 7.06 19.96
CA ALA A 50 -8.33 7.96 21.03
C ALA A 50 -7.23 8.92 20.52
N PRO A 51 -7.41 10.25 20.69
CA PRO A 51 -6.40 11.21 20.24
C PRO A 51 -5.08 10.96 20.98
N VAL A 52 -4.00 10.89 20.20
CA VAL A 52 -2.64 10.66 20.70
C VAL A 52 -2.13 11.94 21.34
N LEU A 53 -1.30 11.83 22.37
CA LEU A 53 -0.62 12.99 22.97
C LEU A 53 0.49 13.46 22.04
N VAL A 54 0.50 14.75 21.72
CA VAL A 54 1.48 15.36 20.81
C VAL A 54 2.17 16.51 21.53
N GLN A 55 3.50 16.49 21.60
CA GLN A 55 4.27 17.68 21.95
C GLN A 55 4.49 18.51 20.69
N ASN A 56 4.16 19.79 20.73
CA ASN A 56 4.57 20.72 19.68
C ASN A 56 6.03 21.11 19.87
N ALA A 57 6.89 20.71 18.95
CA ALA A 57 8.30 21.08 18.86
C ALA A 57 8.61 21.71 17.49
N SER A 58 7.62 22.34 16.84
CA SER A 58 7.79 23.06 15.57
C SER A 58 8.49 24.42 15.72
N GLY A 59 8.71 24.90 16.94
CA GLY A 59 9.35 26.19 17.23
C GLY A 59 8.39 27.38 17.21
N SER A 60 7.07 27.14 17.18
CA SER A 60 6.03 28.16 17.16
C SER A 60 4.67 27.61 17.59
N ASP A 61 3.78 28.48 18.04
CA ASP A 61 2.42 28.11 18.42
C ASP A 61 1.64 27.59 17.21
N ARG A 62 0.83 26.55 17.42
CA ARG A 62 0.04 25.88 16.39
C ARG A 62 -1.44 25.92 16.74
N ASP A 63 -2.26 26.15 15.73
CA ASP A 63 -3.70 26.29 15.89
C ASP A 63 -4.41 24.94 15.79
N GLU A 64 -5.71 24.94 16.06
CA GLU A 64 -6.56 23.76 15.88
C GLU A 64 -6.59 23.34 14.39
N PHE A 65 -6.49 22.03 14.15
CA PHE A 65 -6.42 21.40 12.82
C PHE A 65 -5.16 21.70 12.00
N ASP A 66 -4.15 22.33 12.60
CA ASP A 66 -2.81 22.35 12.01
C ASP A 66 -2.21 20.94 11.98
N VAL A 67 -1.33 20.72 11.02
CA VAL A 67 -0.61 19.48 10.78
C VAL A 67 0.82 19.61 11.29
N LEU A 68 1.29 18.59 12.01
CA LEU A 68 2.68 18.44 12.41
C LEU A 68 3.25 17.10 11.91
N GLY A 69 4.53 17.10 11.54
CA GLY A 69 5.27 15.88 11.21
C GLY A 69 5.63 15.10 12.48
N ILE A 70 5.53 13.78 12.46
CA ILE A 70 5.88 12.91 13.59
C ILE A 70 7.35 12.49 13.45
N ASP A 71 8.21 13.01 14.33
CA ASP A 71 9.63 12.69 14.36
C ASP A 71 9.90 11.42 15.19
N SER A 72 9.55 11.48 16.47
CA SER A 72 9.91 10.44 17.43
C SER A 72 8.89 10.29 18.57
N PRO A 73 8.81 9.13 19.23
CA PRO A 73 8.10 9.00 20.49
C PRO A 73 8.72 9.91 21.57
N LEU A 74 7.89 10.53 22.40
CA LEU A 74 8.37 11.37 23.52
C LEU A 74 9.06 10.58 24.63
N VAL A 75 8.72 9.29 24.73
CA VAL A 75 9.33 8.37 25.68
C VAL A 75 9.87 7.21 24.85
N LEU A 76 11.18 7.00 24.87
CA LEU A 76 11.77 5.86 24.19
C LEU A 76 11.80 4.65 25.11
N PRO A 77 11.67 3.41 24.59
CA PRO A 77 11.79 2.19 25.39
C PRO A 77 13.15 2.04 26.09
N SER A 78 14.18 2.72 25.58
CA SER A 78 15.55 2.72 26.09
C SER A 78 15.87 3.84 27.08
N ASP A 79 14.95 4.79 27.30
CA ASP A 79 15.16 5.87 28.27
C ASP A 79 15.07 5.30 29.68
N GLY A 80 16.22 5.00 30.29
CA GLY A 80 16.32 4.35 31.58
C GLY A 80 15.66 5.10 32.75
N ASP A 81 15.42 6.41 32.58
CA ASP A 81 14.78 7.27 33.58
C ASP A 81 13.24 7.28 33.49
N MET A 82 12.66 6.81 32.37
CA MET A 82 11.22 6.73 32.16
C MET A 82 10.77 5.27 32.15
N PRO A 83 9.79 4.88 32.98
CA PRO A 83 9.46 3.47 33.11
C PRO A 83 8.82 2.96 31.82
N LEU A 84 9.32 1.83 31.30
CA LEU A 84 8.82 1.10 30.12
C LEU A 84 7.29 0.87 30.14
N SER A 85 6.67 0.90 31.33
CA SER A 85 5.21 0.90 31.50
C SER A 85 4.52 2.09 30.82
N GLN A 86 5.10 3.29 30.87
CA GLN A 86 4.51 4.50 30.32
C GLN A 86 4.48 4.49 28.79
N PHE A 87 5.54 4.00 28.15
CA PHE A 87 5.56 3.75 26.69
C PHE A 87 4.46 2.76 26.28
N LYS A 88 4.21 1.74 27.09
CA LYS A 88 3.18 0.71 26.81
C LYS A 88 1.74 1.21 27.03
N THR A 89 1.53 2.16 27.94
CA THR A 89 0.17 2.60 28.32
C THR A 89 -0.25 3.91 27.69
N THR A 90 0.70 4.77 27.29
CA THR A 90 0.41 6.13 26.84
C THR A 90 1.35 6.52 25.70
N PRO A 91 1.00 6.16 24.45
CA PRO A 91 1.77 6.59 23.30
C PRO A 91 1.69 8.13 23.20
N ALA A 92 2.84 8.77 23.19
CA ALA A 92 2.99 10.20 23.06
C ALA A 92 4.09 10.49 22.03
N VAL A 93 3.85 11.41 21.11
CA VAL A 93 4.72 11.69 19.95
C VAL A 93 5.19 13.14 19.96
N LYS A 94 6.40 13.36 19.42
CA LYS A 94 6.98 14.67 19.21
C LYS A 94 6.63 15.13 17.80
N GLY A 95 5.84 16.21 17.72
CA GLY A 95 5.46 16.87 16.48
C GLY A 95 6.47 17.96 16.12
N VAL A 96 7.02 17.91 14.91
CA VAL A 96 7.95 18.91 14.37
C VAL A 96 7.38 19.56 13.12
N THR A 97 8.07 20.57 12.59
CA THR A 97 7.71 21.16 11.29
C THR A 97 7.75 20.08 10.21
N PRO A 98 6.66 19.93 9.44
CA PRO A 98 6.57 19.02 8.30
C PRO A 98 7.74 19.08 7.33
N SER A 99 8.21 17.90 6.91
CA SER A 99 9.08 17.70 5.76
C SER A 99 8.63 16.49 4.97
N GLU A 100 8.50 16.61 3.65
CA GLU A 100 8.15 15.55 2.71
C GLU A 100 9.10 14.36 2.82
N SER A 101 10.40 14.61 2.96
CA SER A 101 11.41 13.54 3.00
C SER A 101 11.29 12.61 4.22
N ASP A 102 10.96 13.17 5.38
CA ASP A 102 10.98 12.44 6.67
C ASP A 102 9.57 12.08 7.18
N HIS A 103 8.55 12.85 6.78
CA HIS A 103 7.23 12.83 7.39
C HIS A 103 6.10 12.38 6.46
N LEU A 104 6.42 11.83 5.28
CA LEU A 104 5.42 11.31 4.37
C LEU A 104 4.60 10.19 5.03
N GLY A 105 3.28 10.40 5.13
CA GLY A 105 2.37 9.53 5.87
C GLY A 105 2.65 9.35 7.36
N ARG A 106 3.53 10.18 7.93
CA ARG A 106 3.87 10.25 9.36
C ARG A 106 3.57 11.63 9.88
N PHE A 107 2.28 11.94 10.02
CA PHE A 107 1.83 13.23 10.50
C PHE A 107 0.63 13.10 11.44
N VAL A 108 0.36 14.18 12.15
CA VAL A 108 -0.74 14.30 13.10
C VAL A 108 -1.51 15.59 12.85
N VAL A 109 -2.83 15.52 12.92
CA VAL A 109 -3.73 16.68 12.85
C VAL A 109 -4.11 17.09 14.27
N LEU A 110 -3.86 18.33 14.66
CA LEU A 110 -4.13 18.79 16.02
C LEU A 110 -5.63 18.93 16.28
N SER A 111 -6.08 18.49 17.47
CA SER A 111 -7.48 18.62 17.89
C SER A 111 -7.77 19.93 18.64
N GLY A 112 -6.77 20.78 18.82
CA GLY A 112 -6.85 22.03 19.57
C GLY A 112 -5.53 22.80 19.49
N PRO A 113 -5.50 24.09 19.87
CA PRO A 113 -4.29 24.89 19.81
C PRO A 113 -3.24 24.39 20.82
N ILE A 114 -1.98 24.32 20.39
CA ILE A 114 -0.85 23.87 21.22
C ILE A 114 0.29 24.87 21.08
N LYS A 115 0.67 25.47 22.22
CA LYS A 115 1.83 26.36 22.29
C LYS A 115 3.14 25.63 22.02
N ASP A 116 4.15 26.34 21.58
CA ASP A 116 5.49 25.77 21.42
C ASP A 116 5.99 25.11 22.73
N GLY A 117 6.53 23.90 22.62
CA GLY A 117 6.99 23.05 23.73
C GLY A 117 5.88 22.36 24.54
N ALA A 118 4.61 22.74 24.36
CA ALA A 118 3.48 22.19 25.12
C ALA A 118 2.98 20.85 24.55
N ILE A 119 2.27 20.09 25.39
CA ILE A 119 1.63 18.82 25.00
C ILE A 119 0.13 19.05 24.86
N GLY A 120 -0.42 18.61 23.72
CA GLY A 120 -1.86 18.57 23.47
C GLY A 120 -2.29 17.24 22.87
N ARG A 121 -3.41 17.28 22.15
CA ARG A 121 -4.07 16.10 21.57
C ARG A 121 -4.15 16.24 20.06
N GLY A 122 -4.02 15.12 19.36
CA GLY A 122 -4.12 15.08 17.91
C GLY A 122 -4.62 13.75 17.36
N TYR A 123 -5.10 13.80 16.12
CA TYR A 123 -5.58 12.68 15.34
C TYR A 123 -4.44 12.14 14.45
N VAL A 124 -4.07 10.88 14.66
CA VAL A 124 -3.07 10.15 13.85
C VAL A 124 -3.75 9.15 12.92
N SER A 125 -4.97 8.73 13.25
CA SER A 125 -5.75 7.77 12.47
C SER A 125 -7.24 8.10 12.57
N GLY A 126 -8.06 7.56 11.67
CA GLY A 126 -9.51 7.72 11.65
C GLY A 126 -9.98 8.92 10.84
N VAL A 127 -11.24 9.29 10.99
CA VAL A 127 -11.86 10.39 10.25
C VAL A 127 -11.74 11.68 11.05
N CYS A 128 -11.13 12.71 10.49
CA CYS A 128 -11.02 14.03 11.13
C CYS A 128 -11.18 15.17 10.11
N PRO A 129 -11.70 16.34 10.53
CA PRO A 129 -11.64 17.55 9.73
C PRO A 129 -10.21 18.11 9.70
N VAL A 130 -9.79 18.63 8.56
CA VAL A 130 -8.48 19.26 8.36
C VAL A 130 -8.56 20.33 7.28
N LYS A 131 -7.65 21.30 7.32
CA LYS A 131 -7.45 22.24 6.22
C LYS A 131 -6.54 21.62 5.17
N ILE A 132 -7.00 21.65 3.92
CA ILE A 132 -6.21 21.20 2.77
C ILE A 132 -6.02 22.32 1.77
N ASN A 133 -4.87 22.35 1.11
CA ASN A 133 -4.61 23.18 -0.05
C ASN A 133 -4.94 22.40 -1.32
N VAL A 134 -6.11 22.65 -1.89
CA VAL A 134 -6.60 21.98 -3.08
C VAL A 134 -5.86 22.52 -4.31
N GLN A 135 -4.96 21.71 -4.88
CA GLN A 135 -4.26 22.00 -6.14
C GLN A 135 -5.16 21.70 -7.35
N ASP A 136 -5.77 20.52 -7.32
CA ASP A 136 -6.72 20.06 -8.31
C ASP A 136 -7.98 19.59 -7.62
N GLU A 137 -9.12 19.86 -8.24
CA GLU A 137 -10.43 19.44 -7.80
C GLU A 137 -10.66 17.92 -7.94
N GLU A 138 -9.95 17.27 -8.85
CA GLU A 138 -10.06 15.83 -9.08
C GLU A 138 -9.27 15.00 -8.06
N HIS A 139 -8.37 15.63 -7.30
CA HIS A 139 -7.58 14.96 -6.28
C HIS A 139 -8.46 14.32 -5.19
N ARG A 140 -8.23 13.03 -4.96
CA ARG A 140 -8.93 12.22 -3.94
C ARG A 140 -8.09 11.97 -2.70
N TRP A 141 -6.84 12.39 -2.71
CA TRP A 141 -5.90 12.22 -1.59
C TRP A 141 -5.26 13.55 -1.21
N ALA A 142 -4.69 13.56 -0.01
CA ALA A 142 -3.88 14.65 0.50
C ALA A 142 -2.65 14.09 1.21
N GLU A 143 -1.56 14.85 1.15
CA GLU A 143 -0.28 14.51 1.76
C GLU A 143 0.36 15.76 2.37
N ILE A 144 1.41 15.57 3.16
CA ILE A 144 2.17 16.66 3.77
C ILE A 144 2.96 17.47 2.72
N LYS A 145 3.22 18.75 3.02
CA LYS A 145 4.04 19.64 2.19
C LYS A 145 5.14 20.28 3.04
N ASP A 146 6.35 20.37 2.51
CA ASP A 146 7.52 20.95 3.19
C ASP A 146 7.19 22.32 3.82
N GLY A 147 7.36 22.42 5.15
CA GLY A 147 7.18 23.66 5.90
C GLY A 147 5.73 24.15 6.05
N GLU A 148 4.75 23.45 5.48
CA GLU A 148 3.34 23.81 5.55
C GLU A 148 2.65 23.20 6.77
N THR A 149 1.66 23.89 7.31
CA THR A 149 0.87 23.43 8.48
C THR A 149 -0.45 22.78 8.07
N ARG A 150 -0.62 22.55 6.77
CA ARG A 150 -1.83 22.06 6.12
C ARG A 150 -1.45 20.95 5.14
N LEU A 151 -2.38 20.05 4.85
CA LEU A 151 -2.14 19.04 3.82
C LEU A 151 -2.29 19.66 2.44
N GLN A 152 -1.60 19.13 1.45
CA GLN A 152 -1.75 19.48 0.04
C GLN A 152 -2.52 18.36 -0.67
N SER A 153 -3.50 18.72 -1.52
CA SER A 153 -4.19 17.69 -2.31
C SER A 153 -3.26 17.13 -3.39
N ALA A 154 -3.35 15.82 -3.61
CA ALA A 154 -2.53 15.09 -4.56
C ALA A 154 -3.30 13.93 -5.20
N ALA A 155 -2.80 13.43 -6.33
CA ALA A 155 -3.29 12.22 -6.99
C ALA A 155 -3.04 10.94 -6.18
N SER A 156 -2.24 11.03 -5.12
CA SER A 156 -2.02 9.96 -4.14
C SER A 156 -1.52 10.55 -2.82
N GLY A 157 -1.74 9.86 -1.71
CA GLY A 157 -1.28 10.31 -0.39
C GLY A 157 -1.87 9.48 0.75
N SER A 158 -1.39 9.75 1.94
CA SER A 158 -1.72 8.99 3.16
C SER A 158 -3.04 9.40 3.81
N ALA A 159 -3.61 10.55 3.41
CA ALA A 159 -4.95 10.98 3.81
C ALA A 159 -5.92 10.89 2.63
N VAL A 160 -7.01 10.14 2.79
CA VAL A 160 -8.08 10.05 1.78
C VAL A 160 -9.07 11.18 2.01
N ILE A 161 -9.37 11.97 0.98
CA ILE A 161 -10.38 13.03 1.04
C ILE A 161 -11.76 12.40 0.87
N LEU A 162 -12.57 12.43 1.93
CA LEU A 162 -13.96 11.97 1.92
C LEU A 162 -14.91 13.06 1.43
N TRP A 163 -14.64 14.30 1.82
CA TRP A 163 -15.40 15.48 1.43
C TRP A 163 -14.52 16.72 1.50
N ARG A 164 -14.74 17.70 0.62
CA ARG A 164 -14.08 19.01 0.66
C ARG A 164 -15.02 20.11 0.18
N GLU A 165 -14.72 21.35 0.55
CA GLU A 165 -15.33 22.52 -0.07
C GLU A 165 -14.93 22.63 -1.57
N SER A 166 -15.83 23.15 -2.38
CA SER A 166 -15.59 23.41 -3.80
C SER A 166 -14.56 24.52 -4.02
N GLY A 167 -13.84 24.48 -5.15
CA GLY A 167 -12.78 25.41 -5.49
C GLY A 167 -11.38 24.91 -5.13
N THR A 168 -10.39 25.63 -5.63
CA THR A 168 -8.96 25.44 -5.34
C THR A 168 -8.48 26.34 -4.19
N GLY A 169 -7.28 26.07 -3.68
CA GLY A 169 -6.67 26.80 -2.57
C GLY A 169 -7.01 26.21 -1.19
N GLU A 170 -6.89 27.02 -0.13
CA GLU A 170 -7.21 26.58 1.24
C GLU A 170 -8.71 26.31 1.38
N LYS A 171 -9.04 25.06 1.73
CA LYS A 171 -10.40 24.57 1.90
C LYS A 171 -10.49 23.67 3.12
N TRP A 172 -11.67 23.64 3.72
CA TRP A 172 -12.00 22.59 4.69
C TRP A 172 -12.27 21.27 3.99
N ALA A 173 -11.73 20.20 4.56
CA ALA A 173 -12.00 18.84 4.14
C ALA A 173 -12.19 17.92 5.33
N VAL A 174 -12.95 16.85 5.09
CA VAL A 174 -13.03 15.69 5.97
C VAL A 174 -12.16 14.62 5.36
N VAL A 175 -11.11 14.22 6.08
CA VAL A 175 -10.15 13.22 5.62
C VAL A 175 -10.20 11.97 6.49
N HIS A 176 -9.90 10.83 5.88
CA HIS A 176 -9.63 9.59 6.59
C HIS A 176 -8.12 9.36 6.64
N LEU A 177 -7.56 9.39 7.85
CA LEU A 177 -6.17 9.09 8.16
C LEU A 177 -6.00 7.58 8.34
N ALA A 178 -5.50 6.89 7.31
CA ALA A 178 -5.25 5.45 7.36
C ALA A 178 -3.78 5.09 7.66
N GLY A 179 -2.90 6.10 7.74
CA GLY A 179 -1.44 5.92 7.75
C GLY A 179 -0.88 5.79 6.34
N ALA A 180 0.44 5.94 6.19
CA ALA A 180 1.15 5.69 4.93
C ALA A 180 0.71 4.33 4.37
N MET A 181 0.04 4.35 3.22
CA MET A 181 -0.08 3.11 2.48
C MET A 181 1.35 2.76 2.05
N PRO A 182 1.90 1.57 2.38
CA PRO A 182 3.07 1.08 1.65
C PRO A 182 2.77 1.13 0.14
N PRO A 183 3.74 0.94 -0.77
CA PRO A 183 3.43 0.77 -2.19
C PRO A 183 2.50 -0.45 -2.35
N THR A 184 1.20 -0.24 -2.19
CA THR A 184 0.18 -1.25 -2.36
C THR A 184 0.02 -1.29 -3.85
N LEU A 185 0.50 -2.40 -4.43
CA LEU A 185 0.16 -2.75 -5.78
C LEU A 185 -1.35 -2.60 -5.93
N PHE A 186 -1.76 -1.65 -6.76
CA PHE A 186 -3.15 -1.42 -7.09
C PHE A 186 -3.39 -1.85 -8.54
N PRO A 187 -4.59 -2.39 -8.82
CA PRO A 187 -4.93 -2.82 -10.16
C PRO A 187 -5.08 -1.61 -11.09
N VAL A 188 -4.49 -1.71 -12.27
CA VAL A 188 -4.56 -0.72 -13.35
C VAL A 188 -4.86 -1.42 -14.67
N LEU A 189 -5.27 -0.64 -15.66
CA LEU A 189 -5.40 -1.08 -17.04
C LEU A 189 -4.24 -0.51 -17.84
N VAL A 190 -3.67 -1.29 -18.76
CA VAL A 190 -2.58 -0.80 -19.63
C VAL A 190 -2.92 -0.94 -21.10
N THR A 191 -2.43 0.00 -21.88
CA THR A 191 -2.39 -0.08 -23.35
C THR A 191 -0.96 0.13 -23.80
N LYS A 192 -0.45 -0.72 -24.68
CA LYS A 192 0.90 -0.55 -25.23
C LYS A 192 0.95 0.77 -26.02
N ASP A 193 1.94 1.59 -25.72
CA ASP A 193 2.18 2.86 -26.41
C ASP A 193 3.49 2.91 -27.19
N GLY A 194 4.35 1.89 -27.04
CA GLY A 194 5.61 1.81 -27.75
C GLY A 194 6.39 0.52 -27.49
N GLY A 195 7.60 0.49 -28.04
CA GLY A 195 8.54 -0.62 -27.88
C GLY A 195 8.30 -1.82 -28.81
N GLU A 196 9.29 -2.71 -28.83
CA GLU A 196 9.31 -3.91 -29.65
C GLU A 196 9.20 -5.17 -28.80
N ALA A 197 8.65 -6.24 -29.39
CA ALA A 197 8.37 -7.52 -28.71
C ALA A 197 9.64 -8.27 -28.27
N GLY A 198 10.81 -7.82 -28.71
CA GLY A 198 12.06 -8.55 -28.57
C GLY A 198 12.09 -9.79 -29.47
N GLY A 199 13.11 -10.61 -29.26
CA GLY A 199 13.34 -11.85 -29.97
C GLY A 199 14.71 -12.43 -29.61
N ALA A 200 15.17 -13.43 -30.38
CA ALA A 200 16.41 -14.17 -30.07
C ALA A 200 17.67 -13.28 -29.98
N SER A 201 17.66 -12.10 -30.61
CA SER A 201 18.80 -11.18 -30.64
C SER A 201 18.57 -9.84 -29.93
N ALA A 202 17.38 -9.60 -29.36
CA ALA A 202 17.03 -8.32 -28.76
C ALA A 202 16.03 -8.48 -27.60
N ASP A 203 16.23 -7.71 -26.54
CA ASP A 203 15.32 -7.72 -25.38
C ASP A 203 14.00 -7.01 -25.72
N CYS A 204 12.92 -7.49 -25.10
CA CYS A 204 11.61 -6.84 -25.20
C CYS A 204 11.62 -5.47 -24.51
N SER A 205 11.12 -4.46 -25.23
CA SER A 205 11.19 -3.05 -24.84
C SER A 205 9.82 -2.37 -24.77
N PHE A 206 8.73 -3.15 -24.62
CA PHE A 206 7.38 -2.60 -24.55
C PHE A 206 7.25 -1.51 -23.48
N THR A 207 6.59 -0.42 -23.87
CA THR A 207 6.17 0.66 -22.99
C THR A 207 4.65 0.74 -22.98
N TYR A 208 4.10 1.23 -21.87
CA TYR A 208 2.67 1.24 -21.63
C TYR A 208 2.17 2.58 -21.13
N THR A 209 0.97 2.91 -21.61
CA THR A 209 0.09 3.90 -21.01
C THR A 209 -0.73 3.22 -19.92
N VAL A 210 -0.57 3.70 -18.69
CA VAL A 210 -1.24 3.19 -17.50
C VAL A 210 -2.51 4.01 -17.27
N LYS A 211 -3.62 3.32 -17.08
CA LYS A 211 -4.93 3.87 -16.78
C LYS A 211 -5.48 3.31 -15.48
N ASP A 212 -6.37 4.06 -14.84
CA ASP A 212 -7.18 3.52 -13.76
C ASP A 212 -8.20 2.48 -14.26
N LEU A 213 -8.94 1.85 -13.34
CA LEU A 213 -9.97 0.86 -13.70
C LEU A 213 -11.20 1.45 -14.41
N VAL A 214 -11.30 2.77 -14.48
CA VAL A 214 -12.40 3.51 -15.12
C VAL A 214 -11.99 4.00 -16.51
N GLY A 215 -10.70 3.87 -16.87
CA GLY A 215 -10.13 4.23 -18.17
C GLY A 215 -9.48 5.61 -18.22
N PHE A 216 -9.29 6.28 -17.08
CA PHE A 216 -8.57 7.54 -16.99
C PHE A 216 -7.06 7.31 -17.07
N GLU A 217 -6.37 8.08 -17.90
CA GLU A 217 -4.92 7.99 -18.09
C GLU A 217 -4.15 8.57 -16.90
N LEU A 218 -3.31 7.75 -16.29
CA LEU A 218 -2.47 8.15 -15.16
C LEU A 218 -1.09 8.62 -15.64
N GLU A 219 -0.43 7.82 -16.48
CA GLU A 219 0.91 8.10 -17.00
C GLU A 219 1.20 7.27 -18.26
N THR A 220 2.18 7.70 -19.05
CA THR A 220 2.57 7.09 -20.34
C THR A 220 4.04 6.71 -20.36
N ALA A 221 4.43 5.89 -21.34
CA ALA A 221 5.79 5.46 -21.58
C ALA A 221 6.46 4.71 -20.41
N LEU A 222 5.67 4.05 -19.57
CA LEU A 222 6.19 3.27 -18.43
C LEU A 222 6.58 1.85 -18.85
N SER A 223 7.75 1.40 -18.42
CA SER A 223 8.19 0.01 -18.55
C SER A 223 7.92 -0.74 -17.25
N PRO A 224 7.42 -1.98 -17.29
CA PRO A 224 7.25 -2.80 -16.10
C PRO A 224 8.60 -3.09 -15.43
N GLU A 225 8.64 -2.96 -14.11
CA GLU A 225 9.82 -3.25 -13.29
C GLU A 225 10.03 -4.74 -13.04
N CYS A 226 8.97 -5.55 -13.06
CA CYS A 226 9.08 -6.99 -13.04
C CYS A 226 9.85 -7.42 -14.28
N GLY A 227 11.11 -7.80 -14.07
CA GLY A 227 12.08 -8.03 -15.14
C GLY A 227 11.56 -9.01 -16.19
N ARG A 228 11.79 -8.65 -17.45
CA ARG A 228 11.55 -9.53 -18.60
C ARG A 228 12.65 -10.57 -18.68
N LEU A 229 12.32 -11.74 -19.20
CA LEU A 229 13.33 -12.71 -19.60
C LEU A 229 14.14 -12.09 -20.76
N PRO A 230 15.47 -12.11 -20.68
CA PRO A 230 16.31 -11.59 -21.75
C PRO A 230 16.09 -12.38 -23.04
N GLN A 231 16.26 -11.72 -24.19
CA GLN A 231 16.24 -12.31 -25.53
C GLN A 231 15.01 -13.22 -25.81
N THR A 232 13.88 -12.89 -25.20
CA THR A 232 12.63 -13.64 -25.33
C THR A 232 11.60 -12.76 -26.03
N GLU A 233 10.91 -13.33 -27.02
CA GLU A 233 9.77 -12.67 -27.68
C GLU A 233 8.55 -12.70 -26.76
N TYR A 234 7.89 -11.55 -26.58
CA TYR A 234 6.68 -11.43 -25.78
C TYR A 234 5.47 -11.11 -26.65
N SER A 235 4.31 -11.70 -26.32
CA SER A 235 3.07 -11.35 -26.99
C SER A 235 2.59 -9.97 -26.56
N GLU A 236 2.19 -9.15 -27.51
CA GLU A 236 1.57 -7.86 -27.22
C GLU A 236 0.26 -8.06 -26.44
N PRO A 237 0.10 -7.43 -25.27
CA PRO A 237 -1.14 -7.51 -24.50
C PRO A 237 -2.29 -6.78 -25.22
N SER A 238 -3.53 -7.19 -24.96
CA SER A 238 -4.71 -6.50 -25.46
C SER A 238 -4.80 -5.06 -24.93
N ALA A 239 -5.53 -4.20 -25.62
CA ALA A 239 -5.92 -2.91 -25.06
C ALA A 239 -6.66 -3.11 -23.73
N ASP A 240 -6.36 -2.25 -22.76
CA ASP A 240 -6.86 -2.31 -21.39
C ASP A 240 -6.59 -3.66 -20.69
N SER A 241 -5.38 -4.18 -20.87
CA SER A 241 -4.93 -5.40 -20.17
C SER A 241 -4.77 -5.13 -18.67
N PRO A 242 -5.17 -6.07 -17.78
CA PRO A 242 -4.96 -5.90 -16.36
C PRO A 242 -3.47 -5.91 -16.00
N ALA A 243 -3.08 -4.97 -15.16
CA ALA A 243 -1.72 -4.80 -14.68
C ALA A 243 -1.73 -4.34 -13.21
N ALA A 244 -0.55 -4.36 -12.59
CA ALA A 244 -0.33 -3.87 -11.24
C ALA A 244 0.68 -2.73 -11.28
N ALA A 245 0.32 -1.61 -10.69
CA ALA A 245 1.20 -0.46 -10.50
C ALA A 245 1.26 -0.10 -9.02
N TYR A 246 2.29 0.64 -8.63
CA TYR A 246 2.39 1.23 -7.30
C TYR A 246 2.88 2.66 -7.43
N ARG A 247 2.70 3.43 -6.36
CA ARG A 247 3.34 4.74 -6.24
C ARG A 247 4.44 4.66 -5.21
N ASP A 248 5.58 5.25 -5.51
CA ASP A 248 6.70 5.29 -4.58
C ASP A 248 6.48 6.33 -3.48
N ALA A 249 7.49 6.52 -2.63
CA ALA A 249 7.44 7.52 -1.57
C ALA A 249 7.40 8.96 -2.10
N ALA A 250 7.82 9.24 -3.34
CA ALA A 250 7.70 10.56 -3.96
C ALA A 250 6.32 10.79 -4.60
N GLY A 251 5.52 9.72 -4.76
CA GLY A 251 4.22 9.75 -5.43
C GLY A 251 4.29 9.42 -6.92
N ASP A 252 5.49 9.13 -7.44
CA ASP A 252 5.72 8.78 -8.85
C ASP A 252 5.11 7.40 -9.14
N LEU A 253 4.50 7.24 -10.32
CA LEU A 253 3.84 6.00 -10.69
C LEU A 253 4.84 5.02 -11.30
N HIS A 254 4.92 3.83 -10.72
CA HIS A 254 5.74 2.74 -11.22
C HIS A 254 4.85 1.59 -11.66
N LEU A 255 5.06 1.14 -12.91
CA LEU A 255 4.39 -0.05 -13.42
C LEU A 255 5.18 -1.27 -12.94
N TYR A 256 4.54 -2.17 -12.18
CA TYR A 256 5.22 -3.35 -11.67
C TYR A 256 5.11 -4.53 -12.64
N HIS A 257 3.89 -4.88 -13.06
CA HIS A 257 3.67 -6.08 -13.87
C HIS A 257 2.45 -5.94 -14.78
N VAL A 258 2.55 -6.47 -16.00
CA VAL A 258 1.46 -6.54 -16.98
C VAL A 258 1.06 -8.00 -17.20
N ALA A 259 -0.18 -8.36 -16.83
CA ALA A 259 -0.59 -9.77 -16.84
C ALA A 259 -0.78 -10.34 -18.25
N GLY A 260 -1.12 -9.49 -19.23
CA GLY A 260 -1.24 -9.90 -20.64
C GLY A 260 0.09 -10.03 -21.37
N GLU A 261 1.20 -9.59 -20.76
CA GLU A 261 2.54 -9.69 -21.34
C GLU A 261 3.12 -11.08 -21.03
N VAL A 262 2.93 -12.04 -21.93
CA VAL A 262 3.40 -13.41 -21.75
C VAL A 262 4.48 -13.78 -22.78
N PRO A 263 5.51 -14.55 -22.39
CA PRO A 263 6.53 -14.99 -23.32
C PRO A 263 5.94 -15.95 -24.34
N VAL A 264 6.27 -15.74 -25.62
CA VAL A 264 5.82 -16.60 -26.72
C VAL A 264 6.57 -17.91 -26.65
N THR A 265 5.86 -19.01 -26.37
CA THR A 265 6.47 -20.34 -26.32
C THR A 265 6.19 -21.12 -27.61
N LYS A 266 7.24 -21.62 -28.26
CA LYS A 266 7.10 -22.59 -29.37
C LYS A 266 7.18 -24.01 -28.80
N THR A 267 6.62 -24.99 -29.49
CA THR A 267 6.75 -26.41 -29.10
C THR A 267 7.60 -27.12 -30.15
N ALA A 268 8.68 -27.75 -29.70
CA ALA A 268 9.49 -28.62 -30.54
C ALA A 268 9.24 -30.08 -30.14
N GLU A 269 9.04 -30.96 -31.12
CA GLU A 269 8.97 -32.40 -30.87
C GLU A 269 10.36 -33.01 -31.03
N VAL A 270 10.91 -33.52 -29.93
CA VAL A 270 12.20 -34.24 -29.96
C VAL A 270 11.93 -35.73 -30.05
N VAL A 271 12.53 -36.40 -31.05
CA VAL A 271 12.51 -37.86 -31.13
C VAL A 271 13.39 -38.42 -30.02
N THR A 272 12.80 -39.15 -29.09
CA THR A 272 13.50 -39.67 -27.89
C THR A 272 13.89 -41.13 -28.01
N SER A 273 13.25 -41.89 -28.89
CA SER A 273 13.64 -43.27 -29.17
C SER A 273 13.23 -43.68 -30.57
N PHE A 274 14.02 -44.55 -31.18
CA PHE A 274 13.79 -45.13 -32.49
C PHE A 274 13.96 -46.66 -32.40
N ARG A 275 13.08 -47.41 -33.05
CA ARG A 275 13.19 -48.87 -33.16
C ARG A 275 12.65 -49.37 -34.49
N TYR A 276 13.17 -50.49 -34.96
CA TYR A 276 12.60 -51.25 -36.07
C TYR A 276 11.77 -52.40 -35.52
N ASP A 277 10.51 -52.48 -35.94
CA ASP A 277 9.61 -53.58 -35.61
C ASP A 277 9.69 -54.64 -36.71
N THR A 278 10.34 -55.77 -36.40
CA THR A 278 10.56 -56.86 -37.35
C THR A 278 9.29 -57.64 -37.69
N ALA A 279 8.22 -57.54 -36.88
CA ALA A 279 6.96 -58.23 -37.14
C ALA A 279 6.08 -57.43 -38.11
N THR A 280 6.15 -56.10 -38.05
CA THR A 280 5.40 -55.19 -38.94
C THR A 280 6.24 -54.59 -40.06
N HIS A 281 7.55 -54.88 -40.09
CA HIS A 281 8.53 -54.30 -40.99
C HIS A 281 8.51 -52.76 -41.03
N ALA A 282 8.27 -52.13 -39.89
CA ALA A 282 8.10 -50.68 -39.79
C ALA A 282 9.11 -50.03 -38.84
N PHE A 283 9.59 -48.84 -39.18
CA PHE A 283 10.32 -47.98 -38.26
C PHE A 283 9.36 -47.22 -37.36
N GLN A 284 9.56 -47.33 -36.05
CA GLN A 284 8.74 -46.69 -35.02
C GLN A 284 9.60 -45.71 -34.24
N LEU A 285 9.03 -44.53 -33.94
CA LEU A 285 9.67 -43.51 -33.13
C LEU A 285 8.77 -43.08 -31.98
N LYS A 286 9.37 -42.66 -30.85
CA LYS A 286 8.68 -41.94 -29.78
C LYS A 286 9.14 -40.51 -29.77
N LYS A 287 8.22 -39.60 -29.47
CA LYS A 287 8.49 -38.16 -29.40
C LYS A 287 8.11 -37.63 -28.03
N THR A 288 8.82 -36.60 -27.59
CA THR A 288 8.47 -35.80 -26.42
C THR A 288 8.35 -34.34 -26.85
N ALA A 289 7.22 -33.72 -26.51
CA ALA A 289 7.00 -32.30 -26.76
C ALA A 289 7.77 -31.47 -25.73
N VAL A 290 8.67 -30.61 -26.20
CA VAL A 290 9.44 -29.68 -25.38
C VAL A 290 8.90 -28.28 -25.64
N ARG A 291 8.57 -27.56 -24.57
CA ARG A 291 8.28 -26.12 -24.65
C ARG A 291 9.60 -25.37 -24.77
N VAL A 292 9.74 -24.66 -25.87
CA VAL A 292 10.93 -23.91 -26.24
C VAL A 292 10.58 -22.44 -26.14
N LEU A 293 11.27 -21.74 -25.23
CA LEU A 293 11.15 -20.29 -25.07
C LEU A 293 11.94 -19.54 -26.16
N GLU A 294 12.96 -20.19 -26.73
CA GLU A 294 13.85 -19.61 -27.73
C GLU A 294 14.32 -20.70 -28.73
N LYS A 295 14.28 -20.40 -30.03
CA LYS A 295 14.91 -21.22 -31.08
C LYS A 295 15.84 -20.30 -31.89
N ALA A 296 17.12 -20.64 -31.97
CA ALA A 296 18.06 -19.99 -32.88
C ALA A 296 17.65 -20.22 -34.35
N ASP A 297 18.12 -19.35 -35.24
CA ASP A 297 17.90 -19.52 -36.68
C ASP A 297 18.48 -20.85 -37.17
N GLU A 298 17.83 -21.44 -38.17
CA GLU A 298 18.33 -22.65 -38.82
C GLU A 298 19.54 -22.28 -39.68
N ASP A 299 20.62 -23.04 -39.56
CA ASP A 299 21.81 -22.87 -40.39
C ASP A 299 21.39 -22.93 -41.87
N THR A 300 21.83 -21.96 -42.65
CA THR A 300 21.52 -21.89 -44.09
C THR A 300 22.33 -22.88 -44.91
N GLU A 301 23.40 -23.44 -44.33
CA GLU A 301 24.29 -24.39 -44.96
C GLU A 301 24.14 -25.78 -44.35
N TRP A 302 24.03 -26.79 -45.21
CA TRP A 302 24.00 -28.18 -44.79
C TRP A 302 25.39 -28.61 -44.33
N THR A 303 25.48 -29.19 -43.12
CA THR A 303 26.71 -29.82 -42.63
C THR A 303 26.57 -31.34 -42.71
N ASP A 304 27.44 -32.00 -43.48
CA ASP A 304 27.46 -33.45 -43.56
C ASP A 304 27.95 -34.06 -42.23
N VAL A 305 27.06 -34.77 -41.53
CA VAL A 305 27.37 -35.39 -40.23
C VAL A 305 28.05 -36.75 -40.40
N VAL A 306 27.67 -37.51 -41.43
CA VAL A 306 28.28 -38.80 -41.80
C VAL A 306 28.13 -39.00 -43.31
N ALA A 307 29.24 -39.28 -44.01
CA ALA A 307 29.21 -39.77 -45.39
C ALA A 307 29.19 -41.31 -45.37
N LEU A 308 28.13 -41.92 -45.93
CA LEU A 308 28.07 -43.36 -46.13
C LEU A 308 28.63 -43.69 -47.51
N THR A 309 29.60 -44.60 -47.57
CA THR A 309 30.05 -45.18 -48.84
C THR A 309 29.07 -46.28 -49.22
N GLU A 310 28.47 -46.20 -50.41
CA GLU A 310 27.66 -47.30 -50.95
C GLU A 310 28.51 -48.58 -50.94
N CYS A 311 27.97 -49.65 -50.37
CA CYS A 311 28.59 -50.96 -50.50
C CYS A 311 28.28 -51.45 -51.92
N ASP A 312 29.32 -51.58 -52.74
CA ASP A 312 29.19 -52.25 -54.03
C ASP A 312 28.72 -53.69 -53.80
N ASP A 313 27.55 -54.03 -54.34
CA ASP A 313 27.01 -55.39 -54.39
C ASP A 313 27.98 -56.29 -55.17
N THR A 314 28.88 -56.97 -54.46
CA THR A 314 29.70 -58.07 -55.00
C THR A 314 29.64 -59.31 -54.13
#